data_AF-A0A1G9DBH2-F1
#
_entry.id   AF-A0A1G9DBH2-F1
#
_cell.length_a   1.000
_cell.length_b   1.000
_cell.length_c   1.000
_cell.angle_alpha   90.00
_cell.angle_beta   90.00
_cell.angle_gamma   90.00
#
_symmetry.space_group_name_H-M   'P 1'
#
loop_
_entity.id
_entity.type
_entity.pdbx_description
1 polymer ?
#
loop_
_entity_poly.entity_id
_entity_poly.type
_entity_poly.pdbx_seq_one_letter_code
_entity_poly.pdbx_strand_id
1 'polypeptide(L)'
;MIESILEFEENNEFEEAFNAYKNLYSKQNLDYVIWKHFFFFLWISIEDAPKEFREKIDLNKELVNMLSDGKRNFSELAEFNFIAGYTVTLFPYEFGDFDILEKQGKEMLLKATLIEPENIIYKMVHLGDLPNVNRKEYEKAVIAAKPIVQKKFNGNGFLNKYFKHVLTRKI
;
A
#
# COMPACT_ATOMS: atom_id res chain seq x y z
N MET A 1 -15.69 -0.97 13.30
CA MET A 1 -14.50 -0.57 14.10
C MET A 1 -13.41 0.00 13.22
N ILE A 2 -13.06 -0.65 12.11
CA ILE A 2 -12.20 -0.05 11.09
C ILE A 2 -12.97 0.94 10.20
N GLU A 3 -14.27 0.69 9.98
CA GLU A 3 -15.14 1.49 9.12
C GLU A 3 -15.22 2.96 9.56
N SER A 4 -15.33 3.20 10.87
CA SER A 4 -15.31 4.56 11.44
C SER A 4 -13.97 5.27 11.25
N ILE A 5 -12.86 4.52 11.17
CA ILE A 5 -11.55 5.12 10.88
C ILE A 5 -11.46 5.49 9.40
N LEU A 6 -11.99 4.64 8.52
CA LEU A 6 -12.06 4.95 7.09
C LEU A 6 -12.96 6.17 6.83
N GLU A 7 -14.00 6.42 7.64
CA GLU A 7 -14.78 7.66 7.58
C GLU A 7 -13.93 8.91 7.89
N PHE A 8 -13.05 8.85 8.90
CA PHE A 8 -12.09 9.93 9.15
C PHE A 8 -11.17 10.16 7.94
N GLU A 9 -10.69 9.09 7.28
CA GLU A 9 -9.92 9.21 6.03
C GLU A 9 -10.75 9.88 4.92
N GLU A 10 -12.02 9.50 4.75
CA GLU A 10 -12.91 10.11 3.75
C GLU A 10 -13.08 11.62 3.96
N ASN A 11 -13.08 12.06 5.21
CA ASN A 11 -13.21 13.46 5.60
C ASN A 11 -11.87 14.20 5.69
N ASN A 12 -10.74 13.52 5.46
CA ASN A 12 -9.37 14.05 5.67
C ASN A 12 -9.08 14.48 7.13
N GLU A 13 -9.70 13.79 8.09
CA GLU A 13 -9.51 13.97 9.52
C GLU A 13 -8.28 13.13 9.98
N PHE A 14 -7.08 13.57 9.59
CA PHE A 14 -5.83 12.80 9.77
C PHE A 14 -5.47 12.53 11.24
N GLU A 15 -5.72 13.49 12.13
CA GLU A 15 -5.38 13.35 13.56
C GLU A 15 -6.29 12.32 14.25
N GLU A 16 -7.57 12.37 13.94
CA GLU A 16 -8.59 11.42 14.38
C GLU A 16 -8.32 10.02 13.83
N ALA A 17 -8.03 9.91 12.53
CA ALA A 17 -7.68 8.65 11.88
C ALA A 17 -6.45 8.02 12.53
N PHE A 18 -5.35 8.78 12.68
CA PHE A 18 -4.11 8.29 13.29
C PHE A 18 -4.32 7.80 14.72
N ASN A 19 -4.99 8.60 15.56
CA ASN A 19 -5.24 8.24 16.95
C ASN A 19 -6.11 6.99 17.06
N ALA A 20 -7.14 6.89 16.22
CA ALA A 20 -8.01 5.72 16.17
C ALA A 20 -7.24 4.47 15.69
N TYR A 21 -6.39 4.60 14.67
CA TYR A 21 -5.52 3.52 14.21
C TYR A 21 -4.55 3.05 15.28
N LYS A 22 -3.83 3.95 15.95
CA LYS A 22 -2.89 3.59 17.03
C LYS A 22 -3.59 2.79 18.12
N ASN A 23 -4.75 3.26 18.59
CA ASN A 23 -5.54 2.59 19.62
C ASN A 23 -6.14 1.25 19.17
N LEU A 24 -6.55 1.14 17.91
CA LEU A 24 -7.09 -0.10 17.36
C LEU A 24 -5.97 -1.14 17.17
N TYR A 25 -4.88 -0.74 16.53
CA TYR A 25 -3.74 -1.60 16.25
C TYR A 25 -3.05 -2.07 17.53
N SER A 26 -2.97 -1.25 18.59
CA SER A 26 -2.41 -1.68 19.88
C SER A 26 -3.19 -2.83 20.53
N LYS A 27 -4.45 -3.05 20.14
CA LYS A 27 -5.31 -4.12 20.67
C LYS A 27 -5.38 -5.33 19.74
N GLN A 28 -5.14 -5.13 18.44
CA GLN A 28 -5.35 -6.12 17.38
C GLN A 28 -4.21 -6.10 16.35
N ASN A 29 -2.96 -6.14 16.81
CA ASN A 29 -1.77 -5.95 15.97
C ASN A 29 -1.49 -7.08 14.96
N LEU A 30 -2.20 -8.22 15.08
CA LEU A 30 -2.14 -9.34 14.14
C LEU A 30 -3.30 -9.34 13.12
N ASP A 31 -4.18 -8.35 13.15
CA ASP A 31 -5.21 -8.18 12.13
C ASP A 31 -4.60 -7.50 10.89
N TYR A 32 -4.56 -8.24 9.78
CA TYR A 32 -4.00 -7.75 8.53
C TYR A 32 -4.83 -6.64 7.87
N VAL A 33 -6.16 -6.63 8.07
CA VAL A 33 -7.02 -5.56 7.54
C VAL A 33 -6.70 -4.26 8.24
N ILE A 34 -6.54 -4.29 9.58
CA ILE A 34 -6.12 -3.10 10.33
C ILE A 34 -4.72 -2.67 9.89
N TRP A 35 -3.78 -3.61 9.79
CA TRP A 35 -2.40 -3.31 9.39
C TRP A 35 -2.34 -2.64 8.01
N LYS A 36 -2.99 -3.20 6.98
CA LYS A 36 -2.84 -2.70 5.60
C LYS A 36 -3.40 -1.30 5.43
N HIS A 37 -4.52 -1.01 6.11
CA HIS A 37 -5.12 0.31 6.07
C HIS A 37 -4.28 1.32 6.85
N PHE A 38 -3.80 0.96 8.04
CA PHE A 38 -2.97 1.86 8.83
C PHE A 38 -1.61 2.15 8.17
N PHE A 39 -0.94 1.11 7.65
CA PHE A 39 0.31 1.25 6.92
C PHE A 39 0.15 2.18 5.72
N PHE A 40 -0.93 2.01 4.94
CA PHE A 40 -1.20 2.85 3.79
C PHE A 40 -1.57 4.28 4.17
N PHE A 41 -2.31 4.47 5.27
CA PHE A 41 -2.60 5.79 5.85
C PHE A 41 -1.31 6.54 6.21
N LEU A 42 -0.34 5.87 6.86
CA LEU A 42 0.94 6.50 7.18
C LEU A 42 1.71 6.92 5.93
N TRP A 43 1.73 6.04 4.92
CA TRP A 43 2.41 6.31 3.65
C TRP A 43 1.81 7.50 2.91
N ILE A 44 0.48 7.56 2.76
CA ILE A 44 -0.16 8.70 2.07
C ILE A 44 -0.02 10.00 2.87
N SER A 45 0.02 9.91 4.21
CA SER A 45 0.13 11.09 5.08
C SER A 45 1.46 11.83 4.95
N ILE A 46 2.51 11.20 4.43
CA ILE A 46 3.81 11.87 4.19
C ILE A 46 3.62 13.07 3.26
N GLU A 47 2.89 12.88 2.16
CA GLU A 47 2.67 13.91 1.14
C GLU A 47 1.36 14.68 1.36
N ASP A 48 0.27 13.97 1.72
CA ASP A 48 -1.08 14.53 1.65
C ASP A 48 -1.58 15.14 2.96
N ALA A 49 -0.96 14.82 4.11
CA ALA A 49 -1.43 15.34 5.38
C ALA A 49 -1.11 16.84 5.58
N PRO A 50 -1.91 17.58 6.36
CA PRO A 50 -1.61 18.96 6.74
C PRO A 50 -0.24 19.06 7.42
N LYS A 51 0.43 20.20 7.22
CA LYS A 51 1.76 20.45 7.80
C LYS A 51 1.75 20.31 9.32
N GLU A 52 0.70 20.80 9.97
CA GLU A 52 0.52 20.75 11.41
C GLU A 52 0.48 19.31 11.94
N PHE A 53 -0.08 18.38 11.18
CA PHE A 53 -0.09 16.96 11.53
C PHE A 53 1.31 16.35 11.37
N ARG A 54 1.99 16.64 10.26
CA ARG A 54 3.35 16.12 9.99
C ARG A 54 4.41 16.64 10.96
N GLU A 55 4.23 17.83 11.52
CA GLU A 55 5.15 18.37 12.53
C GLU A 55 4.95 17.75 13.92
N LYS A 56 3.77 17.19 14.22
CA LYS A 56 3.46 16.54 15.50
C LYS A 56 3.96 15.10 15.58
N ILE A 57 4.04 14.40 14.44
CA ILE A 57 4.26 12.96 14.37
C ILE A 57 5.41 12.66 13.41
N ASP A 58 6.36 11.85 13.87
CA ASP A 58 7.40 11.29 13.01
C ASP A 58 6.82 10.16 12.14
N LEU A 59 6.20 10.54 11.03
CA LEU A 59 5.51 9.62 10.12
C LEU A 59 6.46 8.60 9.49
N ASN A 60 7.67 9.01 9.13
CA ASN A 60 8.70 8.12 8.59
C ASN A 60 9.01 7.00 9.56
N LYS A 61 9.25 7.34 10.83
CA LYS A 61 9.52 6.35 11.87
C LYS A 61 8.34 5.41 12.09
N GLU A 62 7.11 5.91 12.15
CA GLU A 62 5.91 5.08 12.28
C GLU A 62 5.74 4.13 11.07
N LEU A 63 5.98 4.63 9.86
CA LEU A 63 5.89 3.86 8.63
C LEU A 63 6.94 2.73 8.57
N VAL A 64 8.20 3.03 8.94
CA VAL A 64 9.28 2.03 9.02
C VAL A 64 8.95 0.95 10.06
N ASN A 65 8.43 1.34 11.22
CA ASN A 65 8.01 0.40 12.26
C ASN A 65 6.87 -0.51 11.75
N MET A 66 5.86 0.07 11.09
CA MET A 66 4.74 -0.69 10.51
C MET A 66 5.21 -1.64 9.40
N LEU A 67 6.16 -1.25 8.56
CA LEU A 67 6.77 -2.14 7.56
C LEU A 67 7.49 -3.31 8.23
N SER A 68 8.29 -3.04 9.27
CA SER A 68 9.02 -4.08 10.02
C SER A 68 8.06 -5.08 10.68
N ASP A 69 7.01 -4.59 11.32
CA ASP A 69 5.97 -5.42 11.94
C ASP A 69 5.20 -6.23 10.89
N GLY A 70 4.88 -5.63 9.75
CA GLY A 70 4.23 -6.32 8.65
C GLY A 70 5.09 -7.43 8.05
N LYS A 71 6.40 -7.20 7.86
CA LYS A 71 7.36 -8.23 7.40
C LYS A 71 7.38 -9.43 8.35
N ARG A 72 7.34 -9.18 9.67
CA ARG A 72 7.37 -10.23 10.69
C ARG A 72 6.09 -11.07 10.71
N ASN A 73 4.93 -10.45 10.50
CA ASN A 73 3.63 -11.10 10.75
C ASN A 73 2.90 -11.54 9.47
N PHE A 74 3.14 -10.89 8.33
CA PHE A 74 2.29 -11.00 7.13
C PHE A 74 3.08 -11.27 5.85
N SER A 75 4.38 -11.54 5.91
CA SER A 75 5.25 -11.73 4.73
C SER A 75 4.88 -12.91 3.83
N GLU A 76 4.03 -13.83 4.29
CA GLU A 76 3.50 -14.93 3.48
C GLU A 76 2.16 -14.58 2.79
N LEU A 77 1.58 -13.42 3.05
CA LEU A 77 0.39 -12.94 2.35
C LEU A 77 0.79 -12.25 1.04
N ALA A 78 0.20 -12.66 -0.08
CA ALA A 78 0.45 -12.01 -1.37
C ALA A 78 0.06 -10.52 -1.35
N GLU A 79 -1.08 -10.19 -0.72
CA GLU A 79 -1.55 -8.80 -0.62
C GLU A 79 -0.60 -7.91 0.21
N PHE A 80 0.04 -8.46 1.24
CA PHE A 80 1.04 -7.72 2.03
C PHE A 80 2.20 -7.33 1.14
N ASN A 81 2.77 -8.33 0.45
CA ASN A 81 3.90 -8.13 -0.44
C ASN A 81 3.56 -7.18 -1.59
N PHE A 82 2.32 -7.21 -2.08
CA PHE A 82 1.85 -6.26 -3.08
C PHE A 82 1.81 -4.82 -2.53
N ILE A 83 1.14 -4.58 -1.40
CA ILE A 83 0.96 -3.21 -0.86
C ILE A 83 2.30 -2.64 -0.36
N ALA A 84 3.04 -3.42 0.43
CA ALA A 84 4.35 -3.00 0.93
C ALA A 84 5.35 -2.82 -0.21
N GLY A 85 5.41 -3.78 -1.15
CA GLY A 85 6.30 -3.70 -2.30
C GLY A 85 6.01 -2.48 -3.18
N TYR A 86 4.73 -2.20 -3.44
CA TYR A 86 4.31 -1.04 -4.24
C TYR A 86 4.71 0.28 -3.58
N THR A 87 4.38 0.47 -2.31
CA THR A 87 4.68 1.71 -1.57
C THR A 87 6.17 1.95 -1.40
N VAL A 88 6.95 0.90 -1.10
CA VAL A 88 8.41 0.96 -0.98
C VAL A 88 9.06 1.28 -2.32
N THR A 89 8.58 0.68 -3.43
CA THR A 89 9.16 0.92 -4.76
C THR A 89 8.89 2.35 -5.24
N LEU A 90 7.74 2.95 -4.89
CA LEU A 90 7.43 4.33 -5.28
C LEU A 90 8.30 5.37 -4.57
N PHE A 91 8.50 5.21 -3.25
CA PHE A 91 9.28 6.17 -2.45
C PHE A 91 10.26 5.46 -1.50
N PRO A 92 11.33 4.82 -2.00
CA PRO A 92 12.24 4.03 -1.17
C PRO A 92 12.89 4.83 -0.04
N TYR A 93 13.18 6.11 -0.31
CA TYR A 93 13.85 7.03 0.61
C TYR A 93 13.03 7.35 1.87
N GLU A 94 11.70 7.18 1.82
CA GLU A 94 10.83 7.35 2.99
C GLU A 94 11.01 6.24 4.02
N PHE A 95 11.60 5.12 3.61
CA PHE A 95 11.82 3.93 4.43
C PHE A 95 13.28 3.72 4.86
N GLY A 96 14.24 4.40 4.23
CA GLY A 96 15.66 4.28 4.54
C GLY A 96 16.56 4.36 3.31
N ASP A 97 17.60 3.50 3.28
CA ASP A 97 18.58 3.45 2.19
C ASP A 97 17.93 3.12 0.85
N PHE A 98 18.07 4.03 -0.13
CA PHE A 98 17.37 3.95 -1.40
C PHE A 98 17.62 2.63 -2.14
N ASP A 99 18.88 2.25 -2.35
CA ASP A 99 19.24 1.09 -3.17
C ASP A 99 18.77 -0.22 -2.52
N ILE A 100 18.89 -0.31 -1.19
CA ILE A 100 18.40 -1.48 -0.44
C ILE A 100 16.88 -1.56 -0.50
N LEU A 101 16.19 -0.45 -0.24
CA LEU A 101 14.74 -0.43 -0.16
C LEU A 101 14.09 -0.61 -1.53
N GLU A 102 14.63 0.00 -2.59
CA GLU A 102 14.16 -0.21 -3.96
C GLU A 102 14.22 -1.69 -4.32
N LYS A 103 15.36 -2.34 -4.09
CA LYS A 103 15.50 -3.78 -4.35
C LYS A 103 14.50 -4.62 -3.54
N GLN A 104 14.32 -4.31 -2.25
CA GLN A 104 13.37 -5.02 -1.41
C GLN A 104 11.93 -4.85 -1.88
N GLY A 105 11.54 -3.64 -2.31
CA GLY A 105 10.21 -3.38 -2.87
C GLY A 105 9.93 -4.25 -4.09
N LYS A 106 10.90 -4.34 -5.01
CA LYS A 106 10.81 -5.19 -6.21
C LYS A 106 10.72 -6.68 -5.88
N GLU A 107 11.50 -7.14 -4.90
CA GLU A 107 11.45 -8.53 -4.41
C GLU A 107 10.08 -8.88 -3.80
N MET A 108 9.46 -7.94 -3.07
CA MET A 108 8.10 -8.13 -2.56
C MET A 108 7.07 -8.21 -3.70
N LEU A 109 7.14 -7.30 -4.68
CA LEU A 109 6.24 -7.35 -5.83
C LEU A 109 6.35 -8.68 -6.57
N LEU A 110 7.58 -9.18 -6.80
CA LEU A 110 7.79 -10.51 -7.35
C LEU A 110 7.20 -11.60 -6.45
N LYS A 111 7.46 -11.58 -5.14
CA LYS A 111 6.90 -12.56 -4.19
C LYS A 111 5.37 -12.60 -4.24
N ALA A 112 4.69 -11.45 -4.34
CA ALA A 112 3.24 -11.39 -4.49
C ALA A 112 2.74 -12.14 -5.74
N THR A 113 3.44 -11.98 -6.87
CA THR A 113 3.11 -12.72 -8.12
C THR A 113 3.41 -14.21 -8.04
N LEU A 114 4.40 -14.62 -7.24
CA LEU A 114 4.71 -16.04 -7.07
C LEU A 114 3.71 -16.74 -6.15
N ILE A 115 3.21 -16.04 -5.13
CA ILE A 115 2.19 -16.58 -4.21
C ILE A 115 0.82 -16.68 -4.91
N GLU A 116 0.42 -15.65 -5.66
CA GLU A 116 -0.84 -15.63 -6.41
C GLU A 116 -0.60 -15.36 -7.91
N PRO A 117 -0.12 -16.35 -8.69
CA PRO A 117 0.24 -16.16 -10.10
C PRO A 117 -0.94 -15.79 -11.02
N GLU A 118 -2.15 -16.21 -10.65
CA GLU A 118 -3.38 -15.90 -11.38
C GLU A 118 -3.92 -14.48 -11.07
N ASN A 119 -3.34 -13.79 -10.09
CA ASN A 119 -3.74 -12.43 -9.74
C ASN A 119 -3.17 -11.43 -10.74
N ILE A 120 -3.99 -11.07 -11.73
CA ILE A 120 -3.59 -10.18 -12.82
C ILE A 120 -3.19 -8.77 -12.35
N ILE A 121 -3.67 -8.31 -11.19
CA ILE A 121 -3.27 -7.00 -10.63
C ILE A 121 -1.81 -7.06 -10.23
N TYR A 122 -1.41 -8.11 -9.51
CA TYR A 122 -0.02 -8.26 -9.06
C TYR A 122 0.91 -8.46 -10.25
N LYS A 123 0.49 -9.30 -11.21
CA LYS A 123 1.24 -9.48 -12.46
C LYS A 123 1.41 -8.17 -13.23
N MET A 124 0.32 -7.40 -13.39
CA MET A 124 0.37 -6.11 -14.09
C MET A 124 1.37 -5.14 -13.43
N VAL A 125 1.31 -4.99 -12.11
CA VAL A 125 2.20 -4.08 -11.38
C VAL A 125 3.65 -4.54 -11.48
N HIS A 126 3.92 -5.84 -11.28
CA HIS A 126 5.27 -6.37 -11.43
C HIS A 126 5.83 -6.18 -12.85
N LEU A 127 5.02 -6.43 -13.89
CA LEU A 127 5.43 -6.20 -15.28
C LEU A 127 5.80 -4.73 -15.53
N GLY A 128 5.06 -3.79 -14.94
CA GLY A 128 5.33 -2.35 -15.06
C GLY A 128 6.62 -1.89 -14.40
N ASP A 129 7.14 -2.66 -13.43
CA ASP A 129 8.39 -2.39 -12.73
C ASP A 129 9.63 -2.97 -13.45
N LEU A 130 9.43 -3.85 -14.44
CA LEU A 130 10.54 -4.47 -15.16
C LEU A 130 11.26 -3.46 -16.08
N PRO A 131 12.61 -3.41 -16.07
CA PRO A 131 13.37 -2.46 -16.90
C PRO A 131 13.20 -2.70 -18.41
N ASN A 132 12.88 -3.94 -18.82
CA ASN A 132 12.65 -4.33 -20.22
C ASN A 132 11.25 -4.92 -20.40
N VAL A 133 10.22 -4.17 -20.02
CA VAL A 133 8.83 -4.62 -20.10
C VAL A 133 8.42 -4.99 -21.53
N ASN A 134 7.83 -6.17 -21.70
CA ASN A 134 7.13 -6.50 -22.93
C ASN A 134 5.83 -5.67 -23.00
N ARG A 135 5.87 -4.56 -23.72
CA ARG A 135 4.76 -3.61 -23.82
C ARG A 135 3.43 -4.25 -24.19
N LYS A 136 3.42 -5.22 -25.11
CA LYS A 136 2.18 -5.91 -25.53
C LYS A 136 1.59 -6.77 -24.41
N GLU A 137 2.45 -7.42 -23.62
CA GLU A 137 2.00 -8.21 -22.46
C GLU A 137 1.48 -7.29 -21.35
N TYR A 138 2.18 -6.20 -21.07
CA TYR A 138 1.76 -5.21 -20.08
C TYR A 138 0.42 -4.56 -20.45
N GLU A 139 0.24 -4.10 -21.69
CA GLU A 139 -1.03 -3.51 -22.15
C GLU A 139 -2.22 -4.49 -22.02
N LYS A 140 -2.00 -5.77 -22.33
CA LYS A 140 -3.02 -6.82 -22.10
C LYS A 140 -3.34 -6.98 -20.62
N ALA A 141 -2.32 -7.00 -19.76
CA ALA A 141 -2.51 -7.10 -18.31
C ALA A 141 -3.28 -5.90 -17.75
N VAL A 142 -3.00 -4.68 -18.24
CA VAL A 142 -3.71 -3.45 -17.84
C VAL A 142 -5.19 -3.52 -18.20
N ILE A 143 -5.52 -3.92 -19.43
CA ILE A 143 -6.91 -4.06 -19.87
C ILE A 143 -7.65 -5.11 -19.03
N ALA A 144 -7.02 -6.26 -18.81
CA ALA A 144 -7.61 -7.35 -18.03
C ALA A 144 -7.76 -7.02 -16.54
N ALA A 145 -6.81 -6.30 -15.95
CA ALA A 145 -6.83 -5.95 -14.53
C ALA A 145 -7.89 -4.90 -14.20
N LYS A 146 -8.19 -3.97 -15.11
CA LYS A 146 -9.08 -2.84 -14.86
C LYS A 146 -10.43 -3.19 -14.20
N PRO A 147 -11.26 -4.12 -14.71
CA PRO A 147 -12.52 -4.48 -14.05
C PRO A 147 -12.30 -5.15 -12.69
N ILE A 148 -11.19 -5.87 -12.50
CA ILE A 148 -10.87 -6.56 -11.25
C ILE A 148 -10.42 -5.55 -10.20
N VAL A 149 -9.62 -4.55 -10.57
CA VAL A 149 -9.24 -3.43 -9.71
C VAL A 149 -10.47 -2.68 -9.22
N GLN A 150 -11.39 -2.33 -10.13
CA GLN A 150 -12.62 -1.61 -9.78
C GLN A 150 -13.49 -2.38 -8.79
N LYS A 151 -13.53 -3.72 -8.91
CA LYS A 151 -14.25 -4.59 -7.98
C LYS A 151 -13.50 -4.74 -6.65
N LYS A 152 -12.18 -4.95 -6.68
CA LYS A 152 -11.34 -5.21 -5.49
C LYS A 152 -11.25 -3.99 -4.58
N PHE A 153 -11.06 -2.80 -5.15
CA PHE A 153 -10.86 -1.56 -4.42
C PHE A 153 -12.12 -0.67 -4.44
N ASN A 154 -13.30 -1.27 -4.25
CA ASN A 154 -14.57 -0.56 -4.27
C ASN A 154 -14.98 0.03 -2.90
N GLY A 155 -14.21 -0.22 -1.84
CA GLY A 155 -14.48 0.25 -0.49
C GLY A 155 -14.04 1.70 -0.23
N ASN A 156 -14.24 2.14 1.01
CA ASN A 156 -13.86 3.48 1.50
C ASN A 156 -12.39 3.53 1.93
N GLY A 157 -11.90 4.74 2.16
CA GLY A 157 -10.56 5.03 2.67
C GLY A 157 -9.52 5.23 1.58
N PHE A 158 -8.37 5.76 1.99
CA PHE A 158 -7.28 6.17 1.12
C PHE A 158 -6.73 5.02 0.29
N LEU A 159 -6.54 3.83 0.88
CA LEU A 159 -6.03 2.65 0.18
C LEU A 159 -6.89 2.28 -1.04
N ASN A 160 -8.20 2.16 -0.82
CA ASN A 160 -9.12 1.76 -1.88
C ASN A 160 -9.20 2.84 -2.96
N LYS A 161 -9.37 4.11 -2.56
CA LYS A 161 -9.41 5.25 -3.49
C LYS A 161 -8.14 5.34 -4.33
N TYR A 162 -6.98 5.24 -3.68
CA TYR A 162 -5.69 5.34 -4.33
C TYR A 162 -5.53 4.24 -5.37
N PHE A 163 -5.60 2.96 -4.97
CA PHE A 163 -5.36 1.86 -5.92
C PHE A 163 -6.42 1.79 -7.02
N LYS A 164 -7.69 2.07 -6.70
CA LYS A 164 -8.73 2.20 -7.73
C LYS A 164 -8.39 3.28 -8.73
N HIS A 165 -7.87 4.43 -8.27
CA HIS A 165 -7.50 5.53 -9.14
C HIS A 165 -6.26 5.17 -9.97
N VAL A 166 -5.10 4.90 -9.35
CA VAL A 166 -3.83 4.72 -10.07
C VAL A 166 -3.84 3.50 -10.99
N LEU A 167 -4.46 2.39 -10.60
CA LEU A 167 -4.44 1.15 -11.38
C LEU A 167 -5.53 1.08 -12.47
N THR A 168 -6.37 2.10 -12.61
CA THR A 168 -7.38 2.18 -13.69
C THR A 168 -7.20 3.37 -14.62
N ARG A 169 -6.13 4.18 -14.42
CA ARG A 169 -5.77 5.30 -15.31
C ARG A 169 -5.61 4.80 -16.75
N LYS A 170 -6.01 5.64 -17.70
CA LYS A 170 -5.75 5.38 -19.12
C LYS A 170 -4.25 5.60 -19.36
N ILE A 171 -3.62 4.63 -20.03
CA ILE A 171 -2.26 4.75 -20.58
C ILE A 171 -2.36 5.47 -21.92
#